data_AF-A0AA96UMU1-F1
#
_entry.id   AF-A0AA96UMU1-F1
#
_cell.length_a   1.000
_cell.length_b   1.000
_cell.length_c   1.000
_cell.angle_alpha   90.00
_cell.angle_beta   90.00
_cell.angle_gamma   90.00
#
_symmetry.space_group_name_H-M   'P 1'
#
loop_
_entity.id
_entity.type
_entity.pdbx_description
1 polymer ?
#
loop_
_entity_poly.entity_id
_entity_poly.type
_entity_poly.pdbx_seq_one_letter_code
_entity_poly.pdbx_strand_id
1 'polypeptide(L)' 'MSKDDSLVIINESFKKEGSEEDIEGLTIMIDGVIKQVFNKIRNERNYNSNNEVMRDIIFEGINSIVKKS' A
#
# COMPACT_ATOMS: atom_id res chain seq x y z
N MET A 1 9.40 12.93 -12.37
CA MET A 1 8.54 11.73 -12.36
C MET A 1 8.01 11.58 -13.76
N SER A 2 8.48 10.57 -14.46
CA SER A 2 8.11 10.33 -15.86
C SER A 2 6.71 9.72 -15.88
N LYS A 3 6.03 9.77 -17.03
CA LYS A 3 4.66 9.22 -17.22
C LYS A 3 4.49 7.72 -16.84
N ASP A 4 5.58 7.00 -16.56
CA ASP A 4 5.62 5.58 -16.22
C ASP A 4 5.63 5.28 -14.70
N ASP A 5 5.58 6.31 -13.86
CA ASP A 5 5.44 6.17 -12.40
C ASP A 5 3.94 6.12 -12.02
N SER A 6 3.19 5.17 -12.60
CA SER A 6 1.74 5.05 -12.35
C SER A 6 1.45 4.23 -11.09
N LEU A 7 0.96 4.91 -10.05
CA LEU A 7 0.28 4.29 -8.92
C LEU A 7 -1.20 4.66 -9.05
N VAL A 8 -2.06 3.66 -9.22
CA VAL A 8 -3.51 3.89 -9.20
C VAL A 8 -4.07 3.32 -7.91
N ILE A 9 -4.80 4.15 -7.18
CA ILE A 9 -5.48 3.78 -5.94
C ILE A 9 -6.98 3.94 -6.18
N ILE A 10 -7.72 2.87 -5.94
CA ILE A 10 -9.17 2.84 -5.95
C ILE A 10 -9.62 2.78 -4.49
N ASN A 11 -10.55 3.64 -4.11
CA ASN A 11 -11.19 3.62 -2.80
C ASN A 11 -12.57 2.98 -2.94
N GLU A 12 -12.84 2.03 -2.08
CA GLU A 12 -14.09 1.28 -2.01
C GLU A 12 -14.59 1.32 -0.56
N SER A 13 -15.86 1.63 -0.35
CA SER A 13 -16.46 1.59 0.99
C SER A 13 -17.16 0.26 1.22
N PHE A 14 -16.85 -0.38 2.35
CA PHE A 14 -17.47 -1.64 2.76
C PHE A 14 -18.19 -1.43 4.09
N LYS A 15 -19.28 -2.16 4.33
CA LYS A 15 -19.88 -2.20 5.65
C LYS A 15 -19.05 -3.07 6.57
N LYS A 16 -18.74 -2.57 7.76
CA LYS A 16 -18.10 -3.36 8.81
C LYS A 16 -19.11 -4.35 9.38
N GLU A 17 -18.73 -5.63 9.43
CA GLU A 17 -19.60 -6.68 9.95
C GLU A 17 -20.00 -6.38 11.40
N GLY A 18 -21.30 -6.40 11.69
CA GLY A 18 -21.84 -6.12 13.02
C GLY A 18 -21.80 -4.65 13.46
N SER A 19 -21.53 -3.71 12.56
CA SER A 19 -21.51 -2.26 12.85
C SER A 19 -22.29 -1.45 11.80
N GLU A 20 -22.75 -0.26 12.20
CA GLU A 20 -23.27 0.75 11.26
C GLU A 20 -22.15 1.57 10.61
N GLU A 21 -20.90 1.34 11.01
CA GLU A 21 -19.72 2.00 10.45
C GLU A 21 -19.36 1.45 9.06
N ASP A 22 -19.06 2.37 8.15
CA ASP A 22 -18.39 2.05 6.90
C ASP A 22 -16.86 2.00 7.13
N ILE A 23 -16.20 1.06 6.45
CA ILE A 23 -14.75 0.96 6.36
C ILE A 23 -14.31 1.27 4.94
N GLU A 24 -13.21 2.02 4.81
CA GLU A 24 -12.59 2.25 3.51
C GLU A 24 -11.56 1.16 3.23
N GLY A 25 -11.72 0.50 2.07
CA GLY A 25 -10.71 -0.36 1.49
C GLY A 25 -10.01 0.35 0.34
N LEU A 26 -8.70 0.14 0.25
CA LEU A 26 -7.87 0.70 -0.80
C LEU A 26 -7.35 -0.44 -1.67
N THR A 27 -7.75 -0.45 -2.94
CA THR A 27 -7.19 -1.33 -3.95
C THR A 27 -6.11 -0.58 -4.72
N ILE A 28 -4.89 -1.12 -4.71
CA ILE A 28 -3.72 -0.46 -5.32
C ILE A 28 -3.25 -1.27 -6.51
N MET A 29 -3.21 -0.64 -7.68
CA MET A 29 -2.58 -1.19 -8.88
C MET A 29 -1.17 -0.62 -8.99
N ILE A 30 -0.19 -1.52 -8.94
CA ILE A 30 1.23 -1.19 -9.03
C ILE A 30 1.78 -1.62 -10.39
N ASP A 31 2.43 -0.69 -11.10
CA ASP A 31 3.12 -0.98 -12.35
C ASP A 31 4.44 -0.21 -12.46
N GLY A 32 5.18 -0.45 -13.55
CA GLY A 32 6.38 0.30 -13.89
C GLY A 32 7.44 0.26 -12.79
N VAL A 33 8.00 1.44 -12.48
CA VAL A 33 9.05 1.60 -11.47
C VAL A 33 8.56 1.18 -10.08
N ILE A 34 7.30 1.45 -9.73
CA ILE A 34 6.74 1.08 -8.43
C ILE A 34 6.71 -0.43 -8.26
N LYS A 35 6.29 -1.17 -9.30
CA LYS A 35 6.33 -2.65 -9.28
C LYS A 35 7.75 -3.18 -9.08
N GLN A 36 8.77 -2.55 -9.68
CA GLN A 36 10.16 -2.96 -9.48
C GLN A 36 10.62 -2.74 -8.04
N VAL A 37 10.23 -1.64 -7.42
CA VAL A 37 10.51 -1.36 -5.99
C VAL A 37 9.83 -2.39 -5.09
N PHE A 38 8.54 -2.68 -5.33
CA PHE A 38 7.80 -3.71 -4.59
C PHE A 38 8.49 -5.08 -4.68
N ASN A 39 8.91 -5.48 -5.89
CA ASN A 39 9.62 -6.75 -6.10
C ASN A 39 10.96 -6.78 -5.36
N LYS A 40 11.70 -5.66 -5.36
CA LYS A 40 12.98 -5.55 -4.63
C LYS A 40 12.77 -5.76 -3.13
N ILE A 41 11.84 -5.02 -2.51
CA ILE A 41 11.54 -5.13 -1.09
C ILE A 41 11.06 -6.54 -0.75
N ARG A 42 10.16 -7.10 -1.57
CA ARG A 42 9.65 -8.46 -1.41
C ARG A 42 10.78 -9.49 -1.34
N ASN A 43 11.74 -9.40 -2.28
CA ASN A 43 12.87 -10.32 -2.32
C ASN A 43 13.83 -10.12 -1.15
N GLU A 44 14.16 -8.87 -0.80
CA GLU A 44 15.07 -8.56 0.31
C GLU A 44 14.51 -8.99 1.67
N ARG A 45 13.18 -8.95 1.84
CA ARG A 45 12.49 -9.32 3.09
C ARG A 45 11.92 -10.74 3.08
N ASN A 46 12.10 -11.50 2.00
CA ASN A 46 11.51 -12.84 1.79
C ASN A 46 9.98 -12.88 2.00
N TYR A 47 9.27 -11.88 1.46
CA TYR A 47 7.81 -11.82 1.54
C TYR A 47 7.12 -12.65 0.46
N ASN A 48 5.97 -13.21 0.84
CA ASN A 48 5.17 -14.08 -0.02
C ASN A 48 4.17 -13.30 -0.87
N SER A 49 3.90 -12.03 -0.54
CA SER A 49 2.94 -11.21 -1.27
C SER A 49 3.25 -9.72 -1.25
N ASN A 50 2.65 -8.98 -2.18
CA ASN A 50 2.71 -7.52 -2.20
C ASN A 50 1.97 -6.89 -1.01
N ASN A 51 1.03 -7.62 -0.40
CA ASN A 51 0.30 -7.14 0.78
C ASN A 51 1.24 -7.02 1.98
N GLU A 52 2.21 -7.93 2.13
CA GLU A 52 3.21 -7.84 3.19
C GLU A 52 4.17 -6.67 2.97
N VAL A 53 4.60 -6.46 1.72
CA VAL A 53 5.37 -5.26 1.33
C VAL A 53 4.61 -3.98 1.65
N MET A 54 3.33 -3.92 1.27
CA MET A 54 2.49 -2.74 1.49
C MET A 54 2.25 -2.47 2.98
N ARG A 55 2.06 -3.52 3.78
CA ARG A 55 1.90 -3.40 5.25
C ARG A 55 3.10 -2.67 5.86
N ASP A 56 4.32 -3.08 5.52
CA ASP A 56 5.53 -2.45 6.03
C ASP A 56 5.67 -1.02 5.54
N ILE A 57 5.44 -0.76 4.25
CA ILE A 57 5.45 0.60 3.68
C ILE A 57 4.50 1.52 4.43
N ILE A 58 3.28 1.06 4.74
CA ILE A 58 2.29 1.84 5.48
C ILE A 58 2.79 2.14 6.90
N PHE A 59 3.26 1.15 7.65
CA PHE A 59 3.72 1.36 9.03
C PHE A 59 4.98 2.23 9.10
N GLU A 60 5.97 1.99 8.23
CA GLU A 60 7.17 2.82 8.15
C GLU A 60 6.81 4.25 7.72
N GLY A 61 5.90 4.40 6.75
CA GLY A 61 5.39 5.68 6.28
C GLY A 61 4.68 6.47 7.38
N ILE A 62 3.71 5.85 8.07
CA ILE A 62 2.99 6.47 9.20
C ILE A 62 3.98 6.87 10.28
N ASN A 63 4.89 5.98 10.70
CA ASN A 63 5.89 6.29 11.72
C ASN A 63 6.78 7.47 11.30
N SER A 64 7.16 7.57 10.03
CA SER A 64 7.96 8.67 9.51
C SER A 64 7.19 10.00 9.49
N ILE A 65 5.89 9.97 9.17
CA ILE A 65 5.03 11.16 9.17
C ILE A 65 4.76 11.61 10.61
N VAL A 66 4.31 10.69 11.47
CA VAL A 66 3.94 11.00 12.85
C VAL A 66 5.13 11.45 13.68
N LYS A 67 6.32 10.85 13.51
CA LYS A 67 7.55 11.31 14.20
C LYS A 67 8.07 12.67 13.75
N LYS A 68 7.62 13.17 12.59
CA LYS A 68 7.99 14.49 12.06
C LYS A 68 6.99 15.58 12.47
N SER A 69 5.86 15.20 13.05
CA SER A 69 4.83 16.09 13.62
C SER A 69 5.08 16.32 15.10
#